data_AF-A0A9N9JAU1-F1
#
_entry.id   AF-A0A9N9JAU1-F1
#
_cell.length_a   1.000
_cell.length_b   1.000
_cell.length_c   1.000
_cell.angle_alpha   90.00
_cell.angle_beta   90.00
_cell.angle_gamma   90.00
#
_symmetry.space_group_name_H-M   'P 1'
#
loop_
_entity.id
_entity.type
_entity.pdbx_description
1 polymer ?
#
loop_
_entity_poly.entity_id
_entity_poly.type
_entity_poly.pdbx_seq_one_letter_code
_entity_poly.pdbx_strand_id
1 'polypeptide(L)'
;PADVDHIVCAELLNKEVDPILFDTIVRCMVHGPCSLRNPQAPCMKNDICKKKYPKEFHDSTSMDTNGYPQYTKRNDGHSFNISNNTVDNRDVVLYNPTLCRKYNCHINIEVCASIR
;
A
#
# COMPACT_ATOMS: atom_id res chain seq x y z
N PRO A 1 -16.73 7.86 -3.37
CA PRO A 1 -15.57 6.93 -3.55
C PRO A 1 -14.33 7.63 -4.11
N ALA A 2 -14.47 8.38 -5.22
CA ALA A 2 -13.35 9.14 -5.82
C ALA A 2 -12.73 10.18 -4.88
N ASP A 3 -13.52 10.79 -3.97
CA ASP A 3 -12.99 11.76 -3.00
C ASP A 3 -11.95 11.16 -2.05
N VAL A 4 -12.01 9.84 -1.82
CA VAL A 4 -11.06 9.13 -0.95
C VAL A 4 -9.67 9.08 -1.59
N ASP A 5 -9.60 9.00 -2.93
CA ASP A 5 -8.34 8.91 -3.68
C ASP A 5 -7.56 10.24 -3.63
N HIS A 6 -8.23 11.36 -3.31
CA HIS A 6 -7.55 12.63 -3.05
C HIS A 6 -6.84 12.67 -1.69
N ILE A 7 -7.21 11.78 -0.77
CA ILE A 7 -6.70 11.74 0.60
C ILE A 7 -5.75 10.57 0.80
N VAL A 8 -6.02 9.44 0.15
CA VAL A 8 -5.28 8.19 0.34
C VAL A 8 -4.78 7.66 -1.00
N CYS A 9 -3.53 7.24 -1.01
CA CYS A 9 -2.89 6.57 -2.12
C CYS A 9 -2.38 5.19 -1.66
N ALA A 10 -2.27 4.27 -2.61
CA ALA A 10 -1.80 2.91 -2.39
C ALA A 10 -0.81 2.47 -3.48
N GLU A 11 -0.16 3.42 -4.15
CA GLU A 11 0.69 3.20 -5.32
C GLU A 11 2.10 3.76 -5.09
N LEU A 12 3.10 3.16 -5.73
CA LEU A 12 4.46 3.67 -5.77
C LEU A 12 4.50 4.89 -6.68
N LEU A 13 5.13 5.97 -6.20
CA LEU A 13 5.29 7.18 -6.99
C LEU A 13 6.52 7.08 -7.89
N ASN A 14 6.57 7.91 -8.92
CA ASN A 14 7.81 8.12 -9.65
C ASN A 14 8.80 8.92 -8.79
N LYS A 15 9.97 8.33 -8.53
CA LYS A 15 11.08 8.96 -7.78
C LYS A 15 11.51 10.32 -8.36
N GLU A 16 11.38 10.52 -9.66
CA GLU A 16 11.75 11.77 -10.33
C GLU A 16 10.79 12.92 -10.03
N VAL A 17 9.52 12.60 -9.73
CA VAL A 17 8.48 13.60 -9.44
C VAL A 17 8.58 14.07 -7.98
N ASP A 18 8.72 13.12 -7.06
CA ASP A 18 8.87 13.44 -5.64
C ASP A 18 9.83 12.46 -4.94
N PRO A 19 11.15 12.75 -4.94
CA PRO A 19 12.14 11.86 -4.37
C PRO A 19 12.05 11.74 -2.84
N ILE A 20 11.56 12.79 -2.16
CA ILE A 20 11.44 12.80 -0.69
C ILE A 20 10.30 11.87 -0.28
N LEU A 21 9.12 12.05 -0.87
CA LEU A 21 7.98 11.19 -0.57
C LEU A 21 8.28 9.75 -1.01
N PHE A 22 8.87 9.55 -2.19
CA PHE A 22 9.27 8.23 -2.67
C PHE A 22 10.15 7.48 -1.66
N ASP A 23 11.18 8.14 -1.10
CA ASP A 23 12.03 7.55 -0.06
C ASP A 23 11.23 7.16 1.19
N THR A 24 10.31 8.02 1.65
CA THR A 24 9.40 7.68 2.74
C THR A 24 8.52 6.47 2.41
N ILE A 25 7.96 6.40 1.19
CA ILE A 25 7.07 5.30 0.79
C ILE A 25 7.84 3.99 0.75
N VAL A 26 8.98 3.95 0.06
CA VAL A 26 9.83 2.77 -0.04
C VAL A 26 10.30 2.28 1.34
N ARG A 27 10.65 3.20 2.24
CA ARG A 27 11.17 2.83 3.57
C ARG A 27 10.07 2.42 4.54
N CYS A 28 8.92 3.10 4.51
CA CYS A 28 7.92 2.99 5.58
C CYS A 28 6.58 2.44 5.10
N MET A 29 6.17 2.69 3.86
CA MET A 29 4.83 2.34 3.34
C MET A 29 4.84 1.13 2.40
N VAL A 30 5.90 0.33 2.38
CA VAL A 30 5.92 -0.94 1.65
C VAL A 30 5.85 -2.09 2.64
N HIS A 31 4.89 -2.99 2.44
CA HIS A 31 4.82 -4.22 3.20
C HIS A 31 6.05 -5.08 2.89
N GLY A 32 6.75 -5.50 3.94
CA GLY A 32 7.89 -6.40 3.79
C GLY A 32 7.47 -7.74 3.15
N PRO A 33 8.45 -8.53 2.66
CA PRO A 33 8.16 -9.83 2.09
C PRO A 33 7.42 -10.70 3.10
N CYS A 34 6.39 -11.38 2.61
CA CYS A 34 5.57 -12.33 3.34
C CYS A 34 5.07 -13.42 2.38
N SER A 35 4.23 -14.33 2.88
CA SER A 35 3.68 -15.43 2.09
C SER A 35 4.83 -16.29 1.54
N LEU A 36 4.77 -16.71 0.27
CA LEU A 36 5.83 -17.50 -0.35
C LEU A 36 7.21 -16.81 -0.34
N ARG A 37 7.25 -15.46 -0.27
CA ARG A 37 8.50 -14.69 -0.23
C ARG A 37 9.17 -14.73 1.15
N ASN A 38 8.40 -14.91 2.22
CA ASN A 38 8.91 -15.03 3.59
C ASN A 38 7.83 -15.65 4.51
N PRO A 39 7.79 -16.99 4.62
CA PRO A 39 6.81 -17.69 5.47
C PRO A 39 6.98 -17.39 6.96
N GLN A 40 8.17 -16.94 7.39
CA GLN A 40 8.49 -16.61 8.78
C GLN A 40 8.17 -15.16 9.16
N ALA A 41 7.60 -14.38 8.25
CA ALA A 41 7.25 -12.99 8.54
C ALA A 41 6.23 -12.90 9.69
N PRO A 42 6.33 -11.90 10.58
CA PRO A 42 5.46 -11.77 11.76
C PRO A 42 3.96 -11.58 11.39
N CYS A 43 3.69 -11.16 10.16
CA CYS A 43 2.34 -11.02 9.64
C CYS A 43 1.68 -12.36 9.24
N MET A 44 2.44 -13.46 9.16
CA MET A 44 1.95 -14.77 8.75
C MET A 44 1.15 -15.48 9.85
N LYS A 45 0.12 -16.22 9.47
CA LYS A 45 -0.60 -17.20 10.30
C LYS A 45 -1.29 -18.22 9.41
N ASN A 46 -1.14 -19.50 9.72
CA ASN A 46 -1.67 -20.61 8.93
C ASN A 46 -1.30 -20.44 7.43
N ASP A 47 -0.02 -20.16 7.17
CA ASP A 47 0.55 -19.96 5.82
C ASP A 47 -0.04 -18.79 5.00
N ILE A 48 -0.85 -17.93 5.62
CA ILE A 48 -1.46 -16.77 4.98
C ILE A 48 -1.03 -15.49 5.70
N CYS A 49 -0.73 -14.43 4.94
CA CYS A 49 -0.53 -13.11 5.51
C CYS A 49 -1.86 -12.59 6.10
N LYS A 50 -1.91 -12.32 7.41
CA LYS A 50 -3.12 -11.79 8.10
C LYS A 50 -3.63 -10.48 7.50
N LYS A 51 -2.73 -9.71 6.86
CA LYS A 51 -3.04 -8.43 6.19
C LYS A 51 -3.37 -8.60 4.71
N LYS A 52 -3.37 -9.85 4.20
CA LYS A 52 -3.68 -10.24 2.82
C LYS A 52 -2.73 -9.61 1.78
N TYR A 53 -1.42 -9.65 2.04
CA TYR A 53 -0.41 -9.19 1.08
C TYR A 53 0.22 -10.37 0.30
N PRO A 54 0.65 -10.13 -0.96
CA PRO A 54 0.39 -8.93 -1.75
C PRO A 54 -1.11 -8.75 -2.04
N LYS A 55 -1.58 -7.50 -2.16
CA LYS A 55 -2.97 -7.20 -2.50
C LYS A 55 -3.27 -7.53 -3.96
N GLU A 56 -4.54 -7.57 -4.34
CA GLU A 56 -4.91 -7.64 -5.76
C GLU A 56 -4.77 -6.25 -6.42
N PHE A 57 -4.58 -6.25 -7.73
CA PHE A 57 -4.63 -5.02 -8.51
C PHE A 57 -6.09 -4.56 -8.67
N HIS A 58 -6.30 -3.25 -8.61
CA HIS A 58 -7.59 -2.62 -8.82
C HIS A 58 -7.39 -1.31 -9.59
N ASP A 59 -8.07 -1.15 -10.73
CA ASP A 59 -7.89 0.05 -11.57
C ASP A 59 -8.58 1.30 -11.00
N SER A 60 -9.55 1.11 -10.11
CA SER A 60 -10.30 2.18 -9.46
C SER A 60 -10.77 1.76 -8.06
N THR A 61 -10.99 2.74 -7.19
CA THR A 61 -11.43 2.50 -5.81
C THR A 61 -12.91 2.09 -5.77
N SER A 62 -13.19 0.94 -5.17
CA SER A 62 -14.54 0.38 -5.02
C SER A 62 -14.85 0.00 -3.58
N MET A 63 -16.13 -0.16 -3.23
CA MET A 63 -16.52 -0.66 -1.92
C MET A 63 -16.72 -2.17 -1.98
N ASP A 64 -16.18 -2.90 -1.00
CA ASP A 64 -16.46 -4.32 -0.86
C ASP A 64 -17.85 -4.60 -0.24
N THR A 65 -18.25 -5.87 -0.20
CA THR A 65 -19.55 -6.29 0.36
C THR A 65 -19.70 -5.98 1.86
N ASN A 66 -18.62 -5.69 2.55
CA ASN A 66 -18.57 -5.38 3.97
C ASN A 66 -18.47 -3.87 4.23
N GLY A 67 -18.51 -3.04 3.19
CA GLY A 67 -18.42 -1.59 3.30
C GLY A 67 -17.01 -1.05 3.50
N TYR A 68 -15.97 -1.83 3.18
CA TYR A 68 -14.59 -1.36 3.19
C TYR A 68 -14.13 -0.94 1.80
N PRO A 69 -13.42 0.20 1.66
CA PRO A 69 -12.85 0.59 0.39
C PRO A 69 -11.70 -0.36 -0.01
N GLN A 70 -11.80 -0.88 -1.22
CA GLN A 70 -10.71 -1.47 -1.99
C GLN A 70 -10.10 -0.36 -2.82
N TYR A 71 -8.86 0.02 -2.50
CA TYR A 71 -8.21 1.17 -3.10
C TYR A 71 -7.57 0.84 -4.44
N THR A 72 -7.48 1.84 -5.29
CA THR A 72 -6.75 1.79 -6.56
C THR A 72 -5.30 1.34 -6.34
N LYS A 73 -4.93 0.27 -7.05
CA LYS A 73 -3.60 -0.32 -7.15
C LYS A 73 -3.42 -0.80 -8.58
N ARG A 74 -2.98 0.08 -9.48
CA ARG A 74 -2.88 -0.25 -10.91
C ARG A 74 -1.71 -1.19 -11.17
N ASN A 75 -1.89 -2.06 -12.15
CA ASN A 75 -0.79 -2.79 -12.76
C ASN A 75 -0.19 -1.91 -13.88
N ASP A 76 0.67 -0.99 -13.50
CA ASP A 76 1.38 -0.08 -14.40
C ASP A 76 2.67 -0.69 -14.99
N GLY A 77 2.99 -1.94 -14.63
CA GLY A 77 4.21 -2.63 -15.05
C GLY A 77 5.48 -2.15 -14.33
N HIS A 78 5.37 -1.21 -13.39
CA HIS A 78 6.51 -0.73 -12.62
C HIS A 78 6.74 -1.60 -11.38
N SER A 79 8.01 -1.92 -11.13
CA SER A 79 8.44 -2.62 -9.93
C SER A 79 9.79 -2.10 -9.48
N PHE A 80 10.05 -2.19 -8.17
CA PHE A 80 11.26 -1.69 -7.54
C PHE A 80 11.90 -2.80 -6.70
N ASN A 81 13.23 -2.82 -6.66
CA ASN A 81 13.95 -3.73 -5.78
C ASN A 81 14.24 -3.03 -4.45
N ILE A 82 13.61 -3.51 -3.38
CA ILE A 82 13.82 -3.04 -2.00
C ILE A 82 14.42 -4.19 -1.20
N SER A 83 15.66 -4.03 -0.74
CA SER A 83 16.34 -5.04 0.10
C SER A 83 16.27 -6.46 -0.47
N ASN A 84 16.58 -6.60 -1.77
CA ASN A 84 16.51 -7.85 -2.55
C ASN A 84 15.10 -8.43 -2.77
N ASN A 85 14.05 -7.65 -2.55
CA ASN A 85 12.67 -8.02 -2.86
C ASN A 85 12.14 -7.12 -3.97
N THR A 86 11.61 -7.74 -5.02
CA THR A 86 10.83 -7.03 -6.03
C THR A 86 9.45 -6.71 -5.44
N VAL A 87 9.12 -5.42 -5.46
CA VAL A 87 7.84 -4.90 -4.98
C VAL A 87 7.14 -4.12 -6.09
N ASP A 88 5.82 -4.15 -6.07
CA ASP A 88 4.96 -3.35 -6.94
C ASP A 88 3.82 -2.73 -6.11
N ASN A 89 2.85 -2.11 -6.78
CA ASN A 89 1.71 -1.46 -6.13
C ASN A 89 0.92 -2.40 -5.20
N ARG A 90 0.99 -3.72 -5.35
CA ARG A 90 0.31 -4.68 -4.46
C ARG A 90 0.91 -4.75 -3.06
N ASP A 91 2.16 -4.34 -2.91
CA ASP A 91 2.88 -4.35 -1.63
C ASP A 91 2.76 -3.05 -0.85
N VAL A 92 2.28 -1.99 -1.49
CA VAL A 92 2.17 -0.67 -0.87
C VAL A 92 1.04 -0.65 0.18
N VAL A 93 1.37 -0.18 1.38
CA VAL A 93 0.43 0.14 2.45
C VAL A 93 -0.23 1.49 2.14
N LEU A 94 -1.50 1.65 2.51
CA LEU A 94 -2.22 2.90 2.34
C LEU A 94 -1.51 4.06 3.04
N TYR A 95 -1.39 5.18 2.35
CA TYR A 95 -0.72 6.36 2.85
C TYR A 95 -1.38 7.65 2.37
N ASN A 96 -1.13 8.75 3.07
CA ASN A 96 -1.50 10.10 2.65
C ASN A 96 -0.21 10.81 2.22
N PRO A 97 -0.07 11.22 0.95
CA PRO A 97 1.13 11.86 0.44
C PRO A 97 1.62 13.04 1.30
N THR A 98 0.70 13.90 1.75
CA THR A 98 1.01 15.08 2.55
C THR A 98 1.55 14.72 3.93
N LEU A 99 0.91 13.79 4.63
CA LEU A 99 1.32 13.37 5.97
C LEU A 99 2.65 12.61 5.93
N CYS A 100 2.81 11.67 5.00
CA CYS A 100 4.05 10.92 4.85
C CYS A 100 5.22 11.85 4.49
N ARG A 101 5.03 12.78 3.55
CA ARG A 101 6.04 13.78 3.21
C ARG A 101 6.41 14.65 4.41
N LYS A 102 5.44 15.07 5.22
CA LYS A 102 5.65 15.97 6.35
C LYS A 102 6.37 15.30 7.53
N TYR A 103 5.99 14.07 7.86
CA TYR A 103 6.48 13.38 9.07
C TYR A 103 7.55 12.32 8.79
N ASN A 104 7.75 11.93 7.54
CA ASN A 104 8.80 11.02 7.09
C ASN A 104 8.87 9.69 7.88
N CYS A 105 7.71 9.15 8.26
CA CYS A 105 7.59 7.99 9.14
C CYS A 105 6.47 7.04 8.71
N HIS A 106 6.31 5.93 9.42
CA HIS A 106 5.20 5.02 9.21
C HIS A 106 3.88 5.61 9.74
N ILE A 107 2.90 5.85 8.88
CA ILE A 107 1.57 6.35 9.23
C ILE A 107 0.52 5.33 8.78
N ASN A 108 -0.28 4.82 9.71
CA ASN A 108 -1.41 3.94 9.39
C ASN A 108 -2.65 4.80 9.11
N ILE A 109 -3.22 4.67 7.91
CA ILE A 109 -4.43 5.40 7.51
C ILE A 109 -5.52 4.41 7.15
N GLU A 110 -6.71 4.66 7.70
CA GLU A 110 -7.92 3.89 7.42
C GLU A 110 -9.05 4.87 7.17
N VAL A 111 -9.78 4.68 6.08
CA VAL A 111 -10.94 5.49 5.73
C VAL A 111 -12.19 4.69 6.06
N CYS A 112 -12.95 5.20 7.02
CA CYS A 112 -14.24 4.66 7.39
C CYS A 112 -15.33 5.43 6.63
N ALA A 113 -15.93 4.79 5.63
CA ALA A 113 -16.97 5.40 4.80
C ALA A 113 -18.40 5.09 5.28
N SER A 114 -18.56 4.31 6.35
CA SER A 114 -19.87 4.02 6.95
C SER A 114 -19.83 4.28 8.45
N ILE A 115 -20.76 5.11 8.93
CA ILE A 115 -21.22 5.05 10.32
C ILE A 115 -22.42 4.12 10.27
N ARG A 116 -22.32 2.98 10.95
CA ARG A 116 -23.46 2.07 11.09
C ARG A 116 -24.36 2.53 12.22
#